data_AF-A0A6A0A448-F1
#
_entry.id   AF-A0A6A0A448-F1
#
_cell.length_a   1.000
_cell.length_b   1.000
_cell.length_c   1.000
_cell.angle_alpha   90.00
_cell.angle_beta   90.00
_cell.angle_gamma   90.00
#
_symmetry.space_group_name_H-M   'P 1'
#
loop_
_entity.id
_entity.type
_entity.pdbx_description
1 polymer ?
#
loop_
_entity_poly.entity_id
_entity_poly.type
_entity_poly.pdbx_seq_one_letter_code
_entity_poly.pdbx_strand_id
1 'polypeptide(L)' 'MASKDINDYVFRKLQGQTLIKVPGSIAGNGFILDRLTDCEVYILDHTSQVQVDDCGESHTQQPAARTAYS' A
#
# COMPACT_ATOMS: atom_id res chain seq x y z
N MET A 1 -15.05 -14.77 12.27
CA MET A 1 -13.80 -14.73 11.50
C MET A 1 -14.12 -13.98 10.22
N ALA A 2 -13.77 -12.70 10.12
CA ALA A 2 -13.99 -11.94 8.89
C ALA A 2 -13.01 -12.49 7.84
N SER A 3 -13.53 -13.06 6.76
CA SER A 3 -12.76 -13.40 5.57
C SER A 3 -12.20 -12.10 5.03
N LYS A 4 -10.92 -11.83 5.29
CA LYS A 4 -10.26 -10.61 4.83
C LYS A 4 -10.20 -10.68 3.31
N ASP A 5 -10.85 -9.74 2.66
CA ASP A 5 -11.02 -9.77 1.22
C ASP A 5 -9.73 -9.29 0.54
N ILE A 6 -9.41 -9.82 -0.64
CA ILE A 6 -8.24 -9.38 -1.39
C ILE A 6 -8.27 -7.87 -1.66
N ASN A 7 -9.47 -7.28 -1.78
CA ASN A 7 -9.64 -5.84 -2.00
C ASN A 7 -9.18 -4.99 -0.82
N ASP A 8 -9.05 -5.55 0.40
CA ASP A 8 -8.50 -4.82 1.54
C ASP A 8 -7.00 -4.52 1.40
N TYR A 9 -6.32 -5.25 0.50
CA TYR A 9 -4.86 -5.26 0.32
C TYR A 9 -4.39 -4.72 -1.02
N VAL A 10 -5.29 -4.06 -1.77
CA VAL A 10 -4.96 -3.50 -3.08
C VAL A 10 -5.54 -2.10 -3.24
N PHE A 11 -4.75 -1.20 -3.80
CA PHE A 11 -5.22 0.02 -4.44
C PHE A 11 -5.11 -0.13 -5.94
N ARG A 12 -6.24 0.03 -6.64
CA ARG A 12 -6.32 -0.23 -8.07
C ARG A 12 -7.15 0.81 -8.81
N LYS A 13 -6.65 1.31 -9.94
CA LYS A 13 -7.36 2.22 -10.86
C LYS A 13 -7.88 3.49 -10.16
N LEU A 14 -7.03 4.12 -9.36
CA LEU A 14 -7.35 5.36 -8.63
C LEU A 14 -6.52 6.51 -9.20
N GLN A 15 -7.10 7.72 -9.21
CA GLN A 15 -6.49 8.89 -9.81
C GLN A 15 -6.72 10.16 -9.00
N GLY A 16 -5.69 10.99 -8.84
CA GLY A 16 -5.83 12.34 -8.27
C GLY A 16 -6.20 12.37 -6.78
N GLN A 17 -5.86 11.32 -6.02
CA GLN A 17 -6.32 11.16 -4.65
C GLN A 17 -5.23 10.69 -3.69
N THR A 18 -5.34 11.14 -2.44
CA THR A 18 -4.49 10.70 -1.33
C THR A 18 -5.08 9.44 -0.69
N LEU A 19 -4.30 8.36 -0.68
CA LEU A 19 -4.66 7.05 -0.17
C LEU A 19 -3.87 6.75 1.10
N ILE A 20 -4.55 6.36 2.17
CA ILE A 20 -3.92 6.10 3.46
C ILE A 20 -4.35 4.73 3.99
N LYS A 21 -3.39 3.89 4.35
CA LYS A 21 -3.61 2.70 5.18
C LYS A 21 -3.14 2.95 6.59
N VAL A 22 -4.07 2.84 7.54
CA VAL A 22 -3.81 3.03 8.97
C VAL A 22 -3.11 1.81 9.57
N PRO A 23 -2.38 1.98 10.69
CA PRO A 23 -1.74 0.87 11.40
C PRO A 23 -2.73 -0.26 11.74
N GLY A 24 -2.28 -1.51 11.66
CA GLY A 24 -3.07 -2.71 11.91
C GLY A 24 -4.04 -3.13 10.80
N SER A 25 -4.18 -2.34 9.73
CA SER A 25 -5.08 -2.65 8.61
C SER A 25 -4.50 -3.69 7.63
N ILE A 26 -3.18 -3.77 7.49
CA ILE A 26 -2.46 -4.70 6.62
C ILE A 26 -1.89 -5.88 7.43
N ALA A 27 -1.53 -5.66 8.70
CA ALA A 27 -1.09 -6.68 9.64
C ALA A 27 0.05 -7.56 9.09
N GLY A 28 1.05 -6.95 8.46
CA GLY A 28 2.24 -7.64 7.95
C GLY A 28 2.06 -8.39 6.63
N ASN A 29 0.89 -8.33 6.00
CA ASN A 29 0.67 -8.94 4.69
C ASN A 29 1.28 -8.09 3.56
N GLY A 30 1.29 -8.66 2.34
CA GLY A 30 1.65 -7.93 1.14
C GLY A 30 0.57 -6.92 0.74
N PHE A 31 0.97 -5.84 0.08
CA PHE A 31 0.07 -4.81 -0.43
C PHE A 31 0.36 -4.52 -1.90
N ILE A 32 -0.69 -4.29 -2.72
CA ILE A 32 -0.57 -4.09 -4.17
C ILE A 32 -1.04 -2.69 -4.55
N LEU A 33 -0.23 -1.99 -5.34
CA LEU A 33 -0.57 -0.74 -6.02
C LEU A 33 -0.61 -1.03 -7.53
N ASP A 34 -1.76 -0.90 -8.17
CA ASP A 34 -1.97 -1.24 -9.59
C ASP A 34 -2.69 -0.10 -10.32
N ARG A 35 -2.10 0.46 -11.38
CA ARG A 35 -2.73 1.52 -12.20
C ARG A 35 -3.17 2.72 -11.36
N LEU A 36 -2.24 3.30 -10.61
CA LEU A 36 -2.42 4.58 -9.94
C LEU A 36 -1.87 5.72 -10.81
N THR A 37 -2.53 6.87 -10.81
CA THR A 37 -2.08 8.05 -11.58
C THR A 37 -2.31 9.30 -10.77
N ASP A 38 -1.29 10.13 -10.57
CA ASP A 38 -1.42 11.36 -9.78
C ASP A 38 -1.95 11.07 -8.36
N CYS A 39 -1.48 9.98 -7.76
CA CYS A 39 -1.91 9.55 -6.44
C CYS A 39 -0.77 9.70 -5.42
N GLU A 40 -1.14 10.10 -4.20
CA GLU A 40 -0.24 10.06 -3.05
C GLU A 40 -0.63 8.90 -2.14
N VAL A 41 0.27 7.94 -1.94
CA VAL A 41 -0.02 6.72 -1.18
C VAL A 41 0.81 6.68 0.09
N TYR A 42 0.14 6.60 1.23
CA TYR A 42 0.73 6.47 2.56
C TYR A 42 0.36 5.12 3.19
N ILE A 43 1.33 4.23 3.32
CA ILE A 43 1.12 2.93 3.95
C ILE A 43 1.70 2.99 5.36
N LEU A 44 0.89 3.33 6.37
CA LEU A 44 1.35 3.54 7.74
C LEU A 44 1.36 2.27 8.60
N ASP A 45 1.35 1.10 7.97
CA ASP A 45 1.35 -0.19 8.65
C ASP A 45 2.58 -1.01 8.27
N HIS A 46 2.94 -1.98 9.11
CA HIS A 46 3.95 -2.96 8.76
C HIS A 46 3.44 -3.84 7.62
N THR A 47 4.23 -3.95 6.56
CA THR A 47 3.96 -4.77 5.38
C THR A 47 5.16 -5.67 5.09
N SER A 48 4.92 -6.91 4.67
CA SER A 48 6.01 -7.79 4.23
C SER A 48 6.61 -7.35 2.89
N GLN A 49 5.76 -6.86 1.99
CA GLN A 49 6.13 -6.38 0.67
C GLN A 49 5.07 -5.39 0.16
N VAL A 50 5.52 -4.38 -0.60
CA VAL A 50 4.64 -3.54 -1.42
C VAL A 50 4.99 -3.79 -2.89
N GLN A 51 4.02 -4.25 -3.68
CA GLN A 51 4.16 -4.42 -5.13
C GLN A 51 3.55 -3.21 -5.82
N VAL A 52 4.29 -2.63 -6.76
CA VAL A 52 3.84 -1.48 -7.56
C VAL A 52 3.88 -1.88 -9.03
N ASP A 53 2.73 -1.82 -9.69
CA ASP A 53 2.55 -2.20 -11.08
C ASP A 53 1.79 -1.09 -11.84
N ASP A 54 2.27 -0.75 -13.03
CA ASP A 54 1.66 0.21 -13.97
C ASP A 54 1.20 1.54 -13.33
N CYS A 55 1.95 2.08 -12.37
CA CYS A 55 1.65 3.38 -11.76
C CYS A 55 2.39 4.50 -12.51
N GLY A 56 1.64 5.51 -12.99
CA GLY A 56 2.20 6.75 -13.54
C GLY A 56 2.67 7.69 -12.43
N GLU A 57 2.97 8.96 -12.74
CA GLU A 57 3.35 10.06 -11.80
C GLU A 57 2.65 9.96 -10.42
N SER A 58 3.14 9.13 -9.52
CA SER A 58 2.48 8.76 -8.27
C SER A 58 3.55 8.58 -7.21
N HIS A 59 3.34 9.21 -6.06
CA HIS A 59 4.30 9.19 -4.97
C HIS A 59 3.83 8.20 -3.91
N THR A 60 4.65 7.17 -3.65
CA THR A 60 4.39 6.19 -2.59
C THR A 60 5.38 6.40 -1.45
N GLN A 61 4.87 6.65 -0.24
CA GLN A 61 5.65 6.78 0.97
C GLN A 61 5.27 5.68 1.96
N GLN A 62 6.22 4.79 2.23
CA GLN A 62 6.15 3.85 3.34
C GLN A 62 7.01 4.43 4.47
N PRO A 63 6.54 4.48 5.74
CA PRO A 63 7.39 4.79 6.86
C PRO A 63 8.51 3.75 6.84
N ALA A 64 9.75 4.23 6.90
CA ALA A 64 10.91 3.36 6.98
C ALA A 64 10.79 2.52 8.25
N ALA A 65 10.17 1.34 8.12
CA ALA A 65 10.32 0.30 9.11
C ALA A 65 11.82 0.07 9.20
N ARG A 66 12.39 0.24 10.39
CA ARG A 66 13.77 -0.15 10.69
C ARG A 66 13.90 -1.65 10.43
N THR A 67 14.09 -2.06 9.19
CA THR A 67 14.54 -3.39 8.85
C THR A 67 16.06 -3.29 8.80
N ALA A 68 16.66 -3.47 9.97
CA ALA A 68 17.99 -4.02 10.04
C ALA A 68 17.91 -5.38 9.34
N TYR A 69 18.40 -5.44 8.10
CA TYR A 69 18.76 -6.71 7.50
C TYR A 69 19.98 -7.22 8.28
N SER A 70 19.79 -8.34 9.01
CA SER A 70 20.88 -9.22 9.42
C SER A 70 21.25 -10.14 8.27
#